data_AF-A0A157QLI4-F1
#
_entry.id   AF-A0A157QLI4-F1
#
_cell.length_a   1.000
_cell.length_b   1.000
_cell.length_c   1.000
_cell.angle_alpha   90.00
_cell.angle_beta   90.00
_cell.angle_gamma   90.00
#
_symmetry.space_group_name_H-M   'P 1'
#
loop_
_entity.id
_entity.type
_entity.pdbx_description
1 polymer ?
#
loop_
_entity_poly.entity_id
_entity_poly.type
_entity_poly.pdbx_seq_one_letter_code
_entity_poly.pdbx_strand_id
1 'polypeptide(L)'
;MQQDTATTPSTDLPFMHMDGFKLRWLYLSGAEWAQVYACQEAYAMGRYDFQSGETAPPPLLADIYALASHWREGYRDQEQAYEISQCACCQNNLDDANPCSVHGR
;
A
#
# COMPACT_ATOMS: atom_id res chain seq x y z
N MET A 1 -44.94 -12.48 -1.24
CA MET A 1 -43.85 -13.49 -1.34
C MET A 1 -42.59 -12.76 -1.76
N GLN A 2 -41.47 -13.21 -1.20
CA GLN A 2 -40.26 -12.44 -0.87
C GLN A 2 -39.55 -11.80 -2.06
N GLN A 3 -39.03 -10.59 -1.81
CA GLN A 3 -38.01 -9.93 -2.61
C GLN A 3 -36.65 -10.48 -2.16
N ASP A 4 -35.92 -11.11 -3.07
CA ASP A 4 -34.56 -11.59 -2.83
C ASP A 4 -33.63 -10.38 -2.67
N THR A 5 -33.16 -10.20 -1.44
CA THR A 5 -32.16 -9.20 -1.07
C THR A 5 -30.78 -9.73 -1.38
N ALA A 6 -29.97 -8.86 -1.97
CA ALA A 6 -28.61 -9.09 -2.43
C ALA A 6 -27.68 -9.64 -1.33
N THR A 7 -26.70 -10.44 -1.75
CA THR A 7 -25.43 -10.57 -1.02
C THR A 7 -24.31 -10.14 -1.95
N THR A 8 -24.03 -8.83 -1.96
CA THR A 8 -22.75 -8.31 -2.44
C THR A 8 -21.67 -8.94 -1.57
N PRO A 9 -20.62 -9.59 -2.12
CA PRO A 9 -19.52 -10.04 -1.30
C PRO A 9 -18.87 -8.83 -0.65
N SER A 10 -18.88 -8.79 0.68
CA SER A 10 -18.19 -7.79 1.48
C SER A 10 -16.69 -7.85 1.14
N THR A 11 -16.16 -6.74 0.64
CA THR A 11 -14.74 -6.48 0.44
C THR A 11 -14.04 -6.03 1.72
N ASP A 12 -14.58 -6.36 2.89
CA ASP A 12 -13.91 -6.13 4.18
C ASP A 12 -13.05 -7.35 4.53
N LEU A 13 -12.02 -7.61 3.72
CA LEU A 13 -10.89 -8.35 4.26
C LEU A 13 -10.09 -7.36 5.11
N PRO A 14 -9.95 -7.55 6.43
CA PRO A 14 -8.97 -6.80 7.20
C PRO A 14 -7.64 -7.05 6.51
N PHE A 15 -6.90 -6.00 6.16
CA PHE A 15 -5.52 -6.07 5.67
C PHE A 15 -4.70 -6.83 6.72
N MET A 16 -4.65 -8.16 6.60
CA MET A 16 -3.88 -9.02 7.47
C MET A 16 -2.46 -8.91 6.97
N HIS A 17 -1.61 -8.24 7.74
CA HIS A 17 -0.20 -8.16 7.42
C HIS A 17 0.37 -9.57 7.18
N MET A 18 0.64 -9.88 5.93
CA MET A 18 1.21 -11.15 5.51
C MET A 18 2.73 -11.07 5.55
N ASP A 19 3.39 -12.14 5.99
CA ASP A 19 4.83 -12.27 5.81
C ASP A 19 5.21 -12.46 4.33
N GLY A 20 6.48 -12.23 4.01
CA GLY A 20 6.95 -12.32 2.63
C GLY A 20 6.83 -13.71 1.99
N PHE A 21 6.75 -14.78 2.79
CA PHE A 21 6.54 -16.13 2.29
C PHE A 21 5.11 -16.33 1.79
N LYS A 22 4.11 -15.87 2.56
CA LYS A 22 2.69 -15.92 2.17
C LYS A 22 2.42 -15.10 0.92
N LEU A 23 3.02 -13.91 0.81
CA LEU A 23 2.92 -13.07 -0.38
C LEU A 23 3.45 -13.78 -1.64
N ARG A 24 4.64 -14.37 -1.52
CA ARG A 24 5.25 -15.14 -2.61
C ARG A 24 4.39 -16.33 -3.02
N TRP A 25 3.88 -17.10 -2.06
CA TRP A 25 3.03 -18.24 -2.34
C TRP A 25 1.74 -17.82 -3.05
N LEU A 26 1.08 -16.78 -2.54
CA LEU A 26 -0.18 -16.28 -3.10
C LEU A 26 0.04 -15.79 -4.54
N TYR A 27 1.09 -15.02 -4.79
CA TYR A 27 1.44 -14.54 -6.13
C TYR A 27 1.71 -15.69 -7.12
N LEU A 28 2.48 -16.70 -6.70
CA LEU A 28 2.88 -17.83 -7.56
C LEU A 28 1.77 -18.88 -7.74
N SER A 29 0.71 -18.85 -6.92
CA SER A 29 -0.42 -19.78 -7.04
C SER A 29 -1.15 -19.69 -8.38
N GLY A 30 -1.00 -18.56 -9.10
CA GLY A 30 -1.66 -18.33 -10.38
C GLY A 30 -3.17 -18.14 -10.27
N ALA A 31 -3.73 -18.08 -9.05
CA ALA A 31 -5.11 -17.70 -8.86
C ALA A 31 -5.29 -16.21 -9.22
N GLU A 32 -6.28 -15.93 -10.05
CA GLU A 32 -6.47 -14.62 -10.71
C GLU A 32 -6.46 -13.44 -9.73
N TRP A 33 -7.07 -13.63 -8.55
CA TRP A 33 -7.13 -12.62 -7.50
C TRP A 33 -5.92 -12.64 -6.56
N ALA A 34 -5.25 -13.78 -6.45
CA ALA A 34 -4.16 -13.99 -5.51
C ALA A 34 -2.95 -13.09 -5.83
N GLN A 35 -2.67 -12.86 -7.11
CA GLN A 35 -1.62 -11.93 -7.53
C GLN A 35 -1.94 -10.48 -7.14
N VAL A 36 -3.19 -10.04 -7.36
CA VAL A 36 -3.63 -8.70 -6.99
C VAL A 36 -3.52 -8.49 -5.49
N TYR A 37 -4.02 -9.44 -4.69
CA TYR A 37 -3.90 -9.38 -3.23
C TYR A 37 -2.45 -9.37 -2.76
N ALA A 38 -1.58 -10.20 -3.34
CA ALA A 38 -0.16 -10.22 -2.98
C ALA A 38 0.53 -8.88 -3.29
N CYS A 39 0.19 -8.23 -4.40
CA CYS A 39 0.70 -6.91 -4.74
C CYS A 39 0.19 -5.82 -3.77
N GLN A 40 -1.10 -5.83 -3.43
CA GLN A 40 -1.69 -4.88 -2.46
C GLN A 40 -1.05 -5.00 -1.08
N GLU A 41 -0.79 -6.23 -0.63
CA GLU A 41 -0.17 -6.48 0.67
C GLU A 41 1.34 -6.19 0.65
N ALA A 42 2.03 -6.42 -0.48
CA ALA A 42 3.41 -5.95 -0.65
C ALA A 42 3.49 -4.41 -0.55
N TYR A 43 2.53 -3.68 -1.13
CA TYR A 43 2.40 -2.24 -0.98
C TYR A 43 2.17 -1.84 0.48
N ALA A 44 1.22 -2.48 1.17
CA ALA A 44 0.95 -2.21 2.59
C ALA A 44 2.17 -2.48 3.49
N MET A 45 2.91 -3.56 3.20
CA MET A 45 4.18 -3.87 3.88
C MET A 45 5.22 -2.78 3.65
N GLY A 46 5.39 -2.28 2.43
CA GLY A 46 6.32 -1.17 2.15
C GLY A 46 6.01 0.09 2.97
N ARG A 47 4.73 0.43 3.13
CA ARG A 47 4.32 1.55 4.00
C ARG A 47 4.67 1.31 5.47
N TYR A 48 4.45 0.11 5.96
CA TYR A 48 4.77 -0.27 7.34
C TYR A 48 6.29 -0.28 7.60
N ASP A 49 7.06 -0.78 6.65
CA ASP A 49 8.51 -0.89 6.75
C ASP A 49 9.18 0.49 6.81
N PHE A 50 8.65 1.49 6.09
CA PHE A 50 9.07 2.89 6.26
C PHE A 50 8.95 3.37 7.70
N GLN A 51 7.79 3.11 8.34
CA GLN A 51 7.55 3.51 9.73
C GLN A 51 8.48 2.76 10.71
N SER A 52 8.91 1.56 10.33
CA SER A 52 9.80 0.71 11.12
C SER A 52 11.29 1.00 10.86
N GLY A 53 11.62 1.82 9.85
CA GLY A 53 13.00 2.18 9.49
C GLY A 53 13.71 1.19 8.55
N GLU A 54 12.97 0.25 7.97
CA GLU A 54 13.51 -0.79 7.08
C GLU A 54 13.64 -0.28 5.64
N THR A 55 14.85 -0.20 5.10
CA THR A 55 15.10 0.51 3.83
C THR A 55 15.12 -0.39 2.59
N ALA A 56 14.84 -1.69 2.73
CA ALA A 56 14.93 -2.65 1.64
C ALA A 56 13.78 -3.66 1.68
N PRO A 57 13.28 -4.12 0.53
CA PRO A 57 12.24 -5.14 0.50
C PRO A 57 12.79 -6.45 1.10
N PRO A 58 11.96 -7.22 1.83
CA PRO A 58 12.32 -8.55 2.29
C PRO A 58 12.82 -9.43 1.13
N PRO A 59 13.83 -10.30 1.32
CA PRO A 59 14.41 -11.11 0.24
C PRO A 59 13.36 -11.91 -0.56
N LEU A 60 12.33 -12.42 0.11
CA LEU A 60 11.24 -13.18 -0.52
C LEU A 60 10.38 -12.37 -1.49
N LEU A 61 10.29 -11.05 -1.28
CA LEU A 61 9.64 -10.10 -2.19
C LEU A 61 10.62 -9.63 -3.26
N ALA A 62 11.89 -9.40 -2.89
CA ALA A 62 12.94 -8.89 -3.77
C ALA A 62 13.15 -9.76 -5.01
N ASP A 63 12.99 -11.08 -4.88
CA ASP A 63 13.10 -12.06 -5.97
C ASP A 63 11.98 -11.96 -7.03
N ILE A 64 10.82 -11.37 -6.67
CA ILE A 64 9.66 -11.25 -7.56
C ILE A 64 9.48 -9.79 -7.92
N TYR A 65 9.83 -9.42 -9.16
CA TYR A 65 9.82 -8.04 -9.63
C TYR A 65 8.52 -7.29 -9.31
N ALA A 66 7.36 -7.91 -9.54
CA ALA A 66 6.07 -7.29 -9.25
C ALA A 66 5.88 -6.96 -7.76
N LEU A 67 6.19 -7.90 -6.86
CA LEU A 67 6.05 -7.69 -5.42
C LEU A 67 7.07 -6.66 -4.90
N ALA A 68 8.32 -6.76 -5.35
CA ALA A 68 9.35 -5.78 -5.02
C ALA A 68 8.97 -4.36 -5.51
N SER A 69 8.35 -4.25 -6.68
CA SER A 69 7.89 -2.96 -7.22
C SER A 69 6.79 -2.36 -6.34
N HIS A 70 5.77 -3.13 -5.97
CA HIS A 70 4.66 -2.63 -5.15
C HIS A 70 5.11 -2.30 -3.72
N TRP A 71 6.03 -3.08 -3.14
CA TRP A 71 6.66 -2.72 -1.87
C TRP A 71 7.37 -1.36 -1.94
N ARG A 72 8.18 -1.11 -2.99
CA ARG A 72 8.87 0.17 -3.15
C ARG A 72 7.92 1.33 -3.44
N GLU A 73 6.78 1.07 -4.06
CA GLU A 73 5.72 2.07 -4.25
C GLU A 73 5.11 2.47 -2.91
N GLY A 74 4.67 1.50 -2.10
CA GLY A 74 4.14 1.78 -0.77
C GLY A 74 5.14 2.49 0.14
N TYR A 75 6.42 2.08 0.09
CA TYR A 75 7.48 2.74 0.84
C TYR A 75 7.62 4.22 0.46
N ARG A 76 7.71 4.52 -0.85
CA ARG A 76 7.86 5.90 -1.36
C ARG A 76 6.63 6.76 -1.08
N ASP A 77 5.43 6.20 -1.22
CA ASP A 77 4.20 6.93 -0.90
C ASP A 77 4.17 7.31 0.59
N GLN A 78 4.58 6.40 1.47
CA GLN A 78 4.64 6.70 2.90
C GLN A 78 5.76 7.71 3.23
N GLU A 79 6.90 7.62 2.56
CA GLU A 79 7.99 8.59 2.65
C GLU A 79 7.53 10.00 2.24
N GLN A 80 6.86 10.12 1.09
CA GLN A 80 6.31 11.38 0.61
C GLN A 80 5.21 11.91 1.55
N ALA A 81 4.30 11.05 2.01
CA ALA A 81 3.27 11.45 2.96
C ALA A 81 3.89 11.95 4.29
N TYR A 82 4.97 11.30 4.75
CA TYR A 82 5.72 11.76 5.91
C TYR A 82 6.36 13.12 5.65
N GLU A 83 7.04 13.31 4.52
CA GLU A 83 7.62 14.60 4.14
C GLU A 83 6.59 15.73 4.13
N ILE A 84 5.43 15.51 3.49
CA ILE A 84 4.32 16.47 3.43
C ILE A 84 3.77 16.75 4.85
N SER A 85 3.68 15.73 5.71
CA SER A 85 3.21 15.90 7.09
C SER A 85 4.12 16.80 7.93
N GLN A 86 5.43 16.82 7.62
CA GLN A 86 6.41 17.67 8.29
C GLN A 86 6.51 19.08 7.67
N CYS A 87 5.90 19.30 6.51
CA CYS A 87 5.95 20.59 5.83
C CYS A 87 4.98 21.59 6.48
N ALA A 88 5.52 22.56 7.23
CA ALA A 88 4.72 23.61 7.86
C ALA A 88 3.87 24.41 6.85
N CYS A 89 4.32 24.53 5.60
CA CYS A 89 3.53 25.16 4.55
C CYS A 89 2.30 24.32 4.19
N CYS A 90 2.44 23.00 4.01
CA CYS A 90 1.32 22.10 3.77
C CYS A 90 0.36 22.01 4.95
N GLN A 91 0.86 22.10 6.19
CA GLN A 91 0.01 22.06 7.38
C GLN A 91 -0.79 23.35 7.61
N ASN A 92 -0.28 24.50 7.15
CA ASN A 92 -0.89 25.81 7.40
C ASN A 92 -1.71 26.37 6.21
N ASN A 93 -1.49 25.87 4.99
CA ASN A 93 -2.29 26.23 3.83
C ASN A 93 -3.36 25.16 3.59
N LEU A 94 -4.56 25.38 4.13
CA LEU A 94 -5.74 24.52 3.91
C LEU A 94 -6.57 24.97 2.69
N ASP A 95 -6.10 26.00 1.99
CA ASP A 95 -6.85 26.77 1.02
C ASP A 95 -6.26 26.51 -0.38
N ASP A 96 -7.09 26.05 -1.34
CA ASP A 96 -6.70 25.77 -2.73
C ASP A 96 -6.07 26.97 -3.47
N ALA A 97 -6.21 28.16 -2.90
CA ALA A 97 -5.69 29.42 -3.42
C ALA A 97 -4.21 29.67 -3.09
N ASN A 98 -3.61 28.93 -2.15
CA ASN A 98 -2.22 29.10 -1.76
C ASN A 98 -1.50 27.73 -1.65
N PRO A 99 -1.18 27.08 -2.79
CA PRO A 99 -0.49 25.79 -2.78
C PRO A 99 0.90 25.90 -2.12
N CYS A 100 1.40 24.77 -1.63
CA CYS A 100 2.73 24.71 -1.05
C CYS A 100 3.79 25.04 -2.12
N SER A 101 4.77 25.88 -1.79
CA SER A 101 5.86 26.23 -2.71
C SER A 101 6.84 25.08 -2.99
N VAL A 102 6.87 24.06 -2.13
CA VAL A 102 7.76 22.89 -2.24
C VAL A 102 7.03 21.70 -2.85
N HIS A 103 5.86 21.37 -2.33
CA HIS A 103 5.10 20.17 -2.72
C HIS A 103 3.98 20.47 -3.73
N GLY A 104 3.66 21.73 -3.98
CA GLY A 104 2.56 22.11 -4.87
C GLY A 104 1.20 21.88 -4.22
N ARG A 105 0.29 21.28 -5.00
CA ARG A 105 -1.01 20.81 -4.53
C ARG A 105 -0.92 19.33 -4.17
#